data_AF-A0A5C7EMS7-F1
#
_entry.id   AF-A0A5C7EMS7-F1
#
_cell.length_a   1.000
_cell.length_b   1.000
_cell.length_c   1.000
_cell.angle_alpha   90.00
_cell.angle_beta   90.00
_cell.angle_gamma   90.00
#
_symmetry.space_group_name_H-M   'P 1'
#
loop_
_entity.id
_entity.type
_entity.pdbx_description
1 polymer ?
#
loop_
_entity_poly.entity_id
_entity_poly.type
_entity_poly.pdbx_seq_one_letter_code
_entity_poly.pdbx_strand_id
1 'polypeptide(L)' 'NTCYSFVSDTEAVHVASVHQYDPEKKTMVTVPGAGGLSSARNQMEAHYAWAWGQNIWTDMLA' A
#
# COMPACT_ATOMS: atom_id res chain seq x y z
N ASN A 1 -0.99 4.38 3.89
CA ASN A 1 -0.80 4.41 2.42
C ASN A 1 -0.23 3.07 2.01
N THR A 2 -0.73 2.52 0.91
CA THR A 2 -0.19 1.31 0.30
C THR A 2 -0.11 1.54 -1.20
N CYS A 3 1.03 1.24 -1.79
CA CYS A 3 1.23 1.26 -3.23
C CYS A 3 1.56 -0.17 -3.69
N TYR A 4 0.79 -0.68 -4.64
CA TYR A 4 1.06 -1.96 -5.30
C TYR A 4 1.76 -1.73 -6.64
N SER A 5 2.57 -2.70 -7.06
CA SER A 5 3.25 -2.70 -8.36
C SER A 5 3.23 -4.10 -8.95
N PHE A 6 2.53 -4.27 -10.07
CA PHE A 6 2.62 -5.49 -10.88
C PHE A 6 3.98 -5.54 -11.56
N VAL A 7 4.69 -6.65 -11.42
CA VAL A 7 6.04 -6.86 -12.00
C VAL A 7 6.05 -7.95 -13.06
N SER A 8 4.92 -8.63 -13.25
CA SER A 8 4.58 -9.50 -14.37
C SER A 8 3.05 -9.48 -14.57
N ASP A 9 2.54 -10.33 -15.44
CA ASP A 9 1.10 -10.54 -15.64
C ASP A 9 0.41 -11.18 -14.43
N THR A 10 1.17 -11.85 -13.57
CA THR A 10 0.65 -12.72 -12.50
C THR A 10 1.24 -12.41 -11.13
N GLU A 11 2.28 -11.60 -11.03
CA GLU A 11 2.96 -11.29 -9.76
C GLU A 11 3.04 -9.79 -9.50
N ALA A 12 2.93 -9.43 -8.22
CA ALA A 12 3.09 -8.05 -7.76
C ALA A 12 3.93 -7.98 -6.48
N VAL A 13 4.22 -6.75 -6.06
CA VAL A 13 4.78 -6.38 -4.76
C VAL A 13 4.03 -5.16 -4.22
N HIS A 14 4.17 -4.88 -2.93
CA HIS A 14 3.66 -3.65 -2.32
C HIS A 14 4.69 -2.98 -1.40
N VAL A 15 4.44 -1.71 -1.12
CA VAL A 15 4.98 -0.98 0.02
C VAL A 15 3.82 -0.33 0.79
N ALA A 16 3.86 -0.41 2.11
CA ALA A 16 2.83 0.12 3.00
C ALA A 16 3.43 0.90 4.18
N SER A 17 2.68 1.91 4.64
CA SER A 17 3.03 2.69 5.83
C SER A 17 1.81 3.35 6.47
N VAL A 18 1.78 3.36 7.79
CA VAL A 18 0.83 4.14 8.61
C VAL A 18 1.49 5.42 9.05
N HIS A 19 0.74 6.52 9.00
CA HIS A 19 1.23 7.85 9.38
C HIS A 19 0.34 8.47 10.45
N GLN A 20 0.95 9.31 11.27
CA GLN A 20 0.26 10.16 12.25
C GLN A 20 0.82 11.57 12.19
N TYR A 21 0.02 12.56 12.56
CA TYR A 21 0.51 13.93 12.67
C TYR A 21 1.37 14.08 13.93
N ASP A 22 2.55 14.67 13.79
CA ASP A 22 3.41 15.09 14.89
C ASP A 22 3.27 16.61 15.08
N PRO A 23 2.70 17.08 16.21
CA PRO A 23 2.47 18.50 16.45
C PRO A 23 3.76 19.28 16.74
N GLU A 24 4.81 18.64 17.26
CA GLU A 24 6.10 19.30 17.52
C GLU A 24 6.85 19.54 16.21
N LYS A 25 6.88 18.52 15.34
CA LYS A 25 7.48 18.62 14.00
C LYS A 25 6.58 19.32 12.98
N LYS A 26 5.31 19.54 13.33
CA LYS A 26 4.27 20.14 12.48
C LYS A 26 4.14 19.45 11.12
N THR A 27 4.19 18.12 11.11
CA THR A 27 4.11 17.33 9.88
C THR A 27 3.61 15.91 10.14
N MET A 28 3.21 15.19 9.09
CA MET A 28 2.91 13.77 9.17
C MET A 28 4.21 12.97 9.25
N VAL A 29 4.29 12.06 10.22
CA VAL A 29 5.41 11.13 10.38
C VAL A 29 4.92 9.71 10.22
N THR A 30 5.80 8.80 9.80
CA THR A 30 5.50 7.37 9.83
C THR A 30 5.44 6.88 11.28
N VAL A 31 4.48 6.02 11.58
CA VAL A 31 4.41 5.34 12.89
C VAL A 31 5.54 4.30 12.92
N PRO A 32 6.45 4.33 13.92
CA PRO A 32 7.58 3.41 13.99
C PRO A 32 7.13 1.94 13.92
N GLY A 33 7.73 1.17 13.02
CA GLY A 33 7.42 -0.25 12.82
C GLY A 33 6.11 -0.55 12.07
N ALA A 34 5.29 0.45 11.76
CA ALA A 34 3.99 0.28 11.08
C ALA A 34 4.09 0.45 9.56
N GLY A 35 5.19 -0.02 8.98
CA GLY A 35 5.39 -0.06 7.54
C GLY A 35 6.04 -1.36 7.10
N GLY A 36 6.13 -1.55 5.80
CA GLY A 36 6.73 -2.76 5.24
C GLY A 36 6.70 -2.77 3.72
N LEU A 37 7.48 -3.68 3.17
CA LEU A 37 7.42 -4.07 1.76
C LEU A 37 7.26 -5.58 1.67
N SER A 38 6.74 -6.07 0.56
CA SER A 38 6.73 -7.51 0.27
C SER A 38 8.13 -8.10 0.39
N SER A 39 8.26 -9.27 1.01
CA SER A 39 9.54 -9.98 1.10
C SER A 39 10.01 -10.53 -0.25
N ALA A 40 9.07 -10.81 -1.16
CA ALA A 40 9.31 -11.21 -2.54
C ALA A 40 8.07 -10.89 -3.40
N ARG A 41 8.27 -10.80 -4.72
CA ARG A 41 7.15 -10.84 -5.68
C ARG A 41 6.42 -12.18 -5.59
N ASN A 42 5.10 -12.15 -5.69
CA ASN A 42 4.28 -13.37 -5.72
C ASN A 42 2.88 -13.08 -6.27
N GLN A 43 2.10 -14.14 -6.51
CA GLN A 43 0.74 -14.05 -7.06
C GLN A 43 -0.30 -13.54 -6.06
N MET A 44 -0.09 -13.75 -4.76
CA MET A 44 -1.03 -13.30 -3.73
C MET A 44 -1.06 -11.76 -3.66
N GLU A 45 0.10 -11.12 -3.76
CA GLU A 45 0.21 -9.66 -3.88
C GLU A 45 -0.54 -9.13 -5.11
N ALA A 46 -0.53 -9.84 -6.24
CA ALA A 46 -1.26 -9.45 -7.45
C ALA A 46 -2.78 -9.49 -7.24
N HIS A 47 -3.28 -10.52 -6.54
CA HIS A 47 -4.69 -10.59 -6.17
C HIS A 47 -5.11 -9.42 -5.26
N TYR A 48 -4.29 -9.08 -4.26
CA TYR A 48 -4.57 -7.94 -3.38
C TYR A 48 -4.47 -6.60 -4.10
N ALA A 49 -3.50 -6.44 -5.01
CA ALA A 49 -3.36 -5.24 -5.83
C ALA A 49 -4.59 -4.97 -6.69
N TRP A 50 -5.13 -6.01 -7.34
CA TRP A 50 -6.34 -5.88 -8.16
C TRP A 50 -7.57 -5.53 -7.33
N ALA A 51 -7.77 -6.23 -6.20
CA ALA A 51 -8.86 -5.94 -5.27
C ALA A 51 -8.77 -4.51 -4.71
N TRP A 52 -7.56 -4.05 -4.36
CA TRP A 52 -7.32 -2.67 -3.93
C TRP A 52 -7.72 -1.66 -5.00
N GLY A 53 -7.32 -1.89 -6.26
CA GLY A 53 -7.66 -1.01 -7.38
C GLY A 53 -9.18 -0.90 -7.58
N GLN A 54 -9.88 -2.03 -7.61
CA GLN A 54 -11.34 -2.05 -7.71
C GLN A 54 -12.00 -1.29 -6.55
N ASN A 55 -11.59 -1.58 -5.31
CA ASN A 55 -12.19 -0.98 -4.13
C ASN A 55 -11.94 0.53 -4.03
N ILE A 56 -10.72 1.01 -4.29
CA ILE A 56 -10.43 2.44 -4.19
C ILE A 56 -11.13 3.23 -5.29
N TRP A 57 -11.30 2.66 -6.49
CA TRP A 57 -12.10 3.30 -7.53
C TRP A 57 -13.57 3.39 -7.15
N THR A 58 -14.13 2.31 -6.58
CA THR A 58 -15.52 2.34 -6.07
C THR A 58 -15.67 3.37 -4.95
N ASP A 59 -14.75 3.42 -3.98
CA ASP A 59 -14.80 4.37 -2.86
C ASP A 59 -14.75 5.83 -3.33
N MET A 60 -13.96 6.12 -4.36
CA MET A 60 -13.73 7.49 -4.84
C MET A 60 -14.72 7.98 -5.90
N LEU A 61 -15.26 7.07 -6.73
CA LEU A 61 -15.92 7.44 -7.99
C LEU A 61 -17.36 6.92 -8.15
N ALA A 62 -17.81 5.99 -7.29
CA ALA A 62 -19.16 5.39 -7.39
C ALA A 62 -20.20 6.09 -6.52
#